data_AF-A0A1H8CZ76-F1
#
_entry.id   AF-A0A1H8CZ76-F1
#
_cell.length_a   1.000
_cell.length_b   1.000
_cell.length_c   1.000
_cell.angle_alpha   90.00
_cell.angle_beta   90.00
_cell.angle_gamma   90.00
#
_symmetry.space_group_name_H-M   'P 1'
#
loop_
_entity.id
_entity.type
_entity.pdbx_description
1 polymer ?
#
loop_
_entity_poly.entity_id
_entity_poly.type
_entity_poly.pdbx_seq_one_letter_code
_entity_poly.pdbx_strand_id
1 'polypeptide(L)'
;MTKSRKPPTRFGLETCQDMHEKLKWEAQRLENGWSVYDTFNFVVTAHHLYIDWIEKCGSPEVKAKKLLLPEPAKMVLQSIVDLANGNKHWELTHDKSLERQVITEVYERTINDWYAYFIAGPRVYIVFGDYKLSMMELIHQVLGYFKWIFEGGDIALPLELQRQLELCRIPKT
;
A
#
# COMPACT_ATOMS: atom_id res chain seq x y z
N MET A 1 36.34 1.56 31.21
CA MET A 1 35.16 0.67 31.20
C MET A 1 34.60 0.61 29.78
N THR A 2 34.80 -0.50 29.08
CA THR A 2 34.19 -0.76 27.77
C THR A 2 32.71 -1.06 27.98
N LYS A 3 31.81 -0.27 27.38
CA LYS A 3 30.37 -0.53 27.45
C LYS A 3 30.08 -1.92 26.88
N SER A 4 29.49 -2.79 27.70
CA SER A 4 28.93 -4.07 27.26
C SER A 4 27.97 -3.83 26.09
N ARG A 5 28.17 -4.56 24.99
CA ARG A 5 27.35 -4.44 23.78
C ARG A 5 25.98 -5.06 24.08
N LYS A 6 24.92 -4.26 24.03
CA LYS A 6 23.54 -4.75 24.22
C LYS A 6 23.23 -5.83 23.16
N PRO A 7 22.47 -6.88 23.51
CA PRO A 7 22.10 -7.91 22.56
C PRO A 7 21.28 -7.32 21.40
N PRO A 8 21.38 -7.90 20.19
CA PRO A 8 20.55 -7.48 19.07
C PRO A 8 19.07 -7.72 19.42
N THR A 9 18.23 -6.70 19.22
CA THR A 9 16.77 -6.78 19.45
C THR A 9 16.02 -7.10 18.16
N ARG A 10 16.65 -7.83 17.23
CA ARG A 10 16.11 -8.17 15.91
C ARG A 10 15.67 -9.62 15.88
N PHE A 11 14.52 -9.91 15.26
CA PHE A 11 13.93 -11.26 15.22
C PHE A 11 13.89 -11.89 13.81
N GLY A 12 14.49 -11.24 12.79
CA GLY A 12 14.74 -11.89 11.49
C GLY A 12 14.32 -11.14 10.23
N LEU A 13 13.62 -10.00 10.32
CA LEU A 13 13.44 -9.10 9.17
C LEU A 13 14.58 -8.07 9.18
N GLU A 14 15.47 -8.12 8.19
CA GLU A 14 16.73 -7.35 8.22
C GLU A 14 16.92 -6.47 6.99
N THR A 15 16.25 -6.80 5.88
CA THR A 15 16.39 -6.11 4.60
C THR A 15 15.05 -5.58 4.07
N CYS A 16 15.11 -4.62 3.14
CA CYS A 16 13.89 -4.20 2.42
C CYS A 16 13.25 -5.35 1.65
N GLN A 17 14.05 -6.32 1.19
CA GLN A 17 13.54 -7.50 0.52
C GLN A 17 12.72 -8.36 1.48
N ASP A 18 13.16 -8.56 2.73
CA ASP A 18 12.40 -9.33 3.72
C ASP A 18 11.03 -8.70 3.99
N MET A 19 10.96 -7.37 4.05
CA MET A 19 9.70 -6.65 4.20
C MET A 19 8.82 -6.72 2.94
N HIS A 20 9.43 -6.75 1.76
CA HIS A 20 8.70 -6.95 0.50
C HIS A 20 8.12 -8.38 0.42
N GLU A 21 8.89 -9.40 0.80
CA GLU A 21 8.39 -10.78 0.89
C GLU A 21 7.30 -10.92 1.96
N LYS A 22 7.44 -10.25 3.12
CA LYS A 22 6.37 -10.17 4.11
C LYS A 22 5.11 -9.55 3.51
N LEU A 23 5.23 -8.48 2.73
CA LEU A 23 4.08 -7.83 2.10
C LEU A 23 3.33 -8.79 1.16
N LYS A 24 4.07 -9.56 0.34
CA LYS A 24 3.49 -10.60 -0.51
C LYS A 24 2.79 -11.68 0.33
N TRP A 25 3.40 -12.09 1.43
CA TRP A 25 2.80 -13.05 2.37
C TRP A 25 1.47 -12.55 2.95
N GLU A 26 1.40 -11.29 3.38
CA GLU A 26 0.14 -10.70 3.87
C GLU A 26 -0.93 -10.64 2.78
N ALA A 27 -0.55 -10.33 1.54
CA ALA A 27 -1.48 -10.33 0.42
C ALA A 27 -2.02 -11.73 0.09
N GLN A 28 -1.15 -12.74 0.08
CA GLN A 28 -1.55 -14.12 -0.14
C GLN A 28 -2.55 -14.62 0.91
N ARG A 29 -2.41 -14.19 2.17
CA ARG A 29 -3.41 -14.47 3.21
C ARG A 29 -4.77 -13.87 2.88
N LEU A 30 -4.80 -12.64 2.36
CA LEU A 30 -6.02 -11.97 1.95
C LEU A 30 -6.69 -12.59 0.72
N GLU A 31 -5.90 -13.17 -0.19
CA GLU A 31 -6.42 -13.97 -1.31
C GLU A 31 -7.12 -15.25 -0.83
N ASN A 32 -6.62 -15.87 0.25
CA ASN A 32 -7.23 -17.06 0.84
C ASN A 32 -8.49 -16.78 1.67
N GLY A 33 -8.76 -15.51 1.98
CA GLY A 33 -9.95 -15.09 2.69
C GLY A 33 -9.82 -13.70 3.28
N TRP A 34 -10.90 -12.92 3.20
CA TRP A 34 -10.92 -11.59 3.79
C TRP A 34 -10.88 -11.67 5.32
N SER A 35 -9.94 -10.95 5.94
CA SER A 35 -9.81 -10.78 7.38
C SER A 35 -9.39 -9.34 7.69
N VAL A 36 -10.11 -8.68 8.60
CA VAL A 36 -9.78 -7.31 9.03
C VAL A 36 -8.37 -7.25 9.63
N TYR A 37 -7.95 -8.30 10.35
CA TYR A 37 -6.60 -8.40 10.90
C TYR A 37 -5.53 -8.50 9.82
N ASP A 38 -5.79 -9.31 8.79
CA ASP A 38 -4.83 -9.51 7.70
C ASP A 38 -4.77 -8.25 6.82
N THR A 39 -5.89 -7.56 6.64
CA THR A 39 -5.97 -6.27 5.95
C THR A 39 -5.15 -5.21 6.69
N PHE A 40 -5.32 -5.12 8.02
CA PHE A 40 -4.52 -4.21 8.85
C PHE A 40 -3.02 -4.54 8.75
N ASN A 41 -2.65 -5.82 8.84
CA ASN A 41 -1.26 -6.25 8.72
C ASN A 41 -0.67 -5.91 7.35
N PHE A 42 -1.41 -6.10 6.26
CA PHE A 42 -1.01 -5.70 4.92
C PHE A 42 -0.76 -4.19 4.84
N VAL A 43 -1.73 -3.37 5.25
CA VAL A 43 -1.66 -1.90 5.21
C VAL A 43 -0.46 -1.38 6.01
N VAL A 44 -0.28 -1.87 7.24
CA VAL A 44 0.84 -1.44 8.10
C VAL A 44 2.18 -1.90 7.52
N THR A 45 2.24 -3.11 6.95
CA THR A 45 3.46 -3.62 6.30
C THR A 45 3.83 -2.77 5.08
N ALA A 46 2.87 -2.47 4.21
CA ALA A 46 3.05 -1.62 3.04
C ALA A 46 3.47 -0.19 3.41
N HIS A 47 2.83 0.40 4.42
CA HIS A 47 3.19 1.71 4.96
C HIS A 47 4.66 1.73 5.43
N HIS A 48 5.06 0.79 6.28
CA HIS A 48 6.44 0.72 6.77
C HIS A 48 7.44 0.45 5.65
N LEU A 49 7.10 -0.42 4.68
CA LEU A 49 7.96 -0.66 3.53
C LEU A 49 8.20 0.64 2.74
N TYR A 50 7.13 1.38 2.46
CA TYR A 50 7.18 2.62 1.68
C TYR A 50 7.90 3.77 2.40
N ILE A 51 7.51 4.06 3.64
CA ILE A 51 7.94 5.25 4.39
C ILE A 51 9.26 5.03 5.11
N ASP A 52 9.42 3.88 5.77
CA ASP A 52 10.56 3.64 6.66
C ASP A 52 11.69 2.87 5.97
N TRP A 53 11.37 1.70 5.40
CA TRP A 53 12.39 0.74 5.01
C TRP A 53 13.12 1.14 3.75
N ILE A 54 12.39 1.52 2.69
CA ILE A 54 13.04 2.01 1.46
C ILE A 54 13.94 3.21 1.78
N GLU A 55 13.50 4.12 2.65
CA GLU A 55 14.29 5.30 3.00
C GLU A 55 15.56 4.94 3.80
N LYS A 56 15.43 4.08 4.81
CA LYS A 56 16.55 3.74 5.71
C LYS A 56 17.53 2.74 5.10
N CYS A 57 17.02 1.74 4.38
CA CYS A 57 17.77 0.55 3.99
C CYS A 57 17.64 0.19 2.50
N GLY A 58 16.91 0.97 1.70
CA GLY A 58 16.76 0.72 0.26
C GLY A 58 18.05 0.98 -0.51
N SER A 59 18.30 0.21 -1.56
CA SER A 59 19.40 0.49 -2.49
C SER A 59 19.16 1.83 -3.22
N PRO A 60 20.21 2.46 -3.78
CA PRO A 60 20.04 3.68 -4.56
C PRO A 60 19.03 3.54 -5.71
N GLU A 61 18.99 2.37 -6.36
CA GLU A 61 18.05 2.06 -7.44
C GLU A 61 16.60 2.00 -6.94
N VAL A 62 16.34 1.28 -5.84
CA VAL A 62 15.01 1.19 -5.21
C VAL A 62 14.50 2.57 -4.82
N LYS A 63 15.38 3.41 -4.23
CA LYS A 63 15.05 4.80 -3.88
C LYS A 63 14.74 5.65 -5.12
N ALA A 64 15.52 5.50 -6.19
CA ALA A 64 15.30 6.21 -7.44
C ALA A 64 13.95 5.81 -8.08
N LYS A 65 13.63 4.51 -8.15
CA LYS A 65 12.35 4.03 -8.66
C LYS A 65 11.16 4.54 -7.85
N LYS A 66 11.26 4.57 -6.52
CA LYS A 66 10.26 5.20 -5.65
C LYS A 66 9.99 6.66 -6.03
N LEU A 67 11.05 7.43 -6.31
CA LEU A 67 10.92 8.85 -6.69
C LEU A 67 10.29 9.03 -8.08
N LEU A 68 10.57 8.10 -9.00
CA LEU A 68 10.06 8.07 -10.37
C LEU A 68 8.60 7.62 -10.50
N LEU A 69 7.95 7.22 -9.40
CA LEU A 69 6.52 6.89 -9.44
C LEU A 69 5.71 8.07 -10.00
N PRO A 70 4.82 7.83 -10.97
CA PRO A 70 3.91 8.85 -11.46
C PRO A 70 2.90 9.23 -10.37
N GLU A 71 2.32 10.43 -10.48
CA GLU A 71 1.46 10.98 -9.44
C GLU A 71 0.28 10.06 -9.05
N PRO A 72 -0.44 9.40 -10.00
CA PRO A 72 -1.48 8.45 -9.63
C PRO A 72 -0.98 7.29 -8.75
N ALA A 73 0.21 6.74 -9.05
CA ALA A 73 0.80 5.67 -8.25
C ALA A 73 1.25 6.16 -6.87
N LYS A 74 1.75 7.41 -6.78
CA LYS A 74 2.05 8.06 -5.49
C LYS A 74 0.78 8.22 -4.65
N MET A 75 -0.34 8.60 -5.25
CA MET A 75 -1.63 8.69 -4.54
C MET A 75 -2.09 7.33 -4.02
N VAL A 76 -1.92 6.25 -4.79
CA VAL A 76 -2.22 4.89 -4.31
C VAL A 76 -1.39 4.56 -3.06
N LEU A 77 -0.06 4.77 -3.10
CA LEU A 77 0.79 4.48 -1.94
C LEU A 77 0.53 5.45 -0.76
N GLN A 78 0.15 6.70 -1.04
CA GLN A 78 -0.26 7.65 -0.01
C GLN A 78 -1.59 7.25 0.65
N SER A 79 -2.53 6.66 -0.09
CA SER A 79 -3.76 6.11 0.50
C SER A 79 -3.47 5.01 1.53
N ILE A 80 -2.44 4.19 1.32
CA ILE A 80 -1.97 3.21 2.31
C ILE A 80 -1.43 3.89 3.56
N VAL A 81 -0.72 5.01 3.41
CA VAL A 81 -0.24 5.81 4.54
C VAL A 81 -1.41 6.35 5.36
N ASP A 82 -2.42 6.89 4.67
CA ASP A 82 -3.63 7.43 5.31
C ASP A 82 -4.39 6.34 6.07
N LEU A 83 -4.61 5.16 5.45
CA LEU A 83 -5.25 4.02 6.12
C LEU A 83 -4.44 3.55 7.32
N ALA A 84 -3.11 3.45 7.20
CA ALA A 84 -2.26 3.03 8.31
C ALA A 84 -2.35 4.01 9.47
N ASN A 85 -2.32 5.32 9.20
CA ASN A 85 -2.39 6.34 10.23
C ASN A 85 -3.79 6.43 10.85
N GLY A 86 -4.86 6.38 10.03
CA GLY A 86 -6.24 6.37 10.51
C GLY A 86 -6.52 5.19 11.45
N ASN A 87 -6.04 4.00 11.09
CA ASN A 87 -6.20 2.81 11.96
C ASN A 87 -5.32 2.85 13.22
N LYS A 88 -4.19 3.57 13.22
CA LYS A 88 -3.30 3.71 14.39
C LYS A 88 -3.75 4.78 15.36
N HIS A 89 -4.19 5.93 14.85
CA HIS A 89 -4.42 7.14 15.64
C HIS A 89 -5.90 7.42 15.92
N TRP A 90 -6.82 6.69 15.28
CA TRP A 90 -8.29 6.86 15.36
C TRP A 90 -8.78 8.22 14.81
N GLU A 91 -8.04 9.29 15.04
CA GLU A 91 -8.22 10.62 14.45
C GLU A 91 -6.86 11.20 14.04
N LEU A 92 -6.77 11.73 12.82
CA LEU A 92 -5.60 12.47 12.36
C LEU A 92 -5.64 13.89 12.92
N THR A 93 -4.85 14.18 13.94
CA THR A 93 -4.85 15.48 14.63
C THR A 93 -3.68 16.39 14.24
N HIS A 94 -2.75 15.90 13.42
CA HIS A 94 -1.55 16.64 13.04
C HIS A 94 -1.70 17.26 11.65
N ASP A 95 -1.61 18.60 11.55
CA ASP A 95 -1.86 19.38 10.33
C ASP A 95 -1.13 18.85 9.09
N LYS A 96 0.18 18.57 9.21
CA LYS A 96 0.97 18.03 8.08
C LYS A 96 0.45 16.69 7.54
N SER A 97 -0.20 15.89 8.38
CA SER A 97 -0.77 14.61 7.98
C SER A 97 -2.12 14.83 7.28
N LEU A 98 -2.91 15.79 7.76
CA LEU A 98 -4.17 16.22 7.13
C LEU A 98 -3.93 16.85 5.75
N GLU A 99 -2.91 17.71 5.61
CA GLU A 99 -2.53 18.33 4.34
C GLU A 99 -2.10 17.32 3.27
N ARG A 100 -1.58 16.17 3.69
CA ARG A 100 -1.08 15.10 2.80
C ARG A 100 -2.12 14.01 2.56
N GLN A 101 -3.25 14.05 3.26
CA GLN A 101 -4.30 13.06 3.13
C GLN A 101 -4.89 13.12 1.72
N VAL A 102 -4.94 11.97 1.07
CA VAL A 102 -5.53 11.80 -0.27
C VAL A 102 -6.84 11.04 -0.22
N ILE A 103 -7.08 10.22 0.82
CA ILE A 103 -8.35 9.53 1.00
C ILE A 103 -9.42 10.55 1.40
N THR A 104 -10.45 10.64 0.56
CA THR A 104 -11.62 11.49 0.79
C THR A 104 -12.79 10.71 1.37
N GLU A 105 -12.90 9.41 1.06
CA GLU A 105 -14.01 8.57 1.51
C GLU A 105 -13.60 7.10 1.65
N VAL A 106 -14.12 6.44 2.68
CA VAL A 106 -14.04 4.99 2.87
C VAL A 106 -15.45 4.47 3.05
N TYR A 107 -15.89 3.60 2.13
CA TYR A 107 -17.21 2.99 2.19
C TYR A 107 -17.20 1.80 3.13
N GLU A 108 -18.26 1.65 3.92
CA GLU A 108 -18.56 0.38 4.59
C GLU A 108 -18.73 -0.75 3.57
N ARG A 109 -18.77 -2.00 4.04
CA ARG A 109 -18.92 -3.17 3.17
C ARG A 109 -20.21 -3.08 2.35
N THR A 110 -20.07 -2.76 1.07
CA THR A 110 -21.18 -2.51 0.14
C THR A 110 -20.95 -3.22 -1.20
N ILE A 111 -22.00 -3.37 -2.01
CA ILE A 111 -21.91 -3.87 -3.38
C ILE A 111 -21.93 -2.67 -4.31
N ASN A 112 -20.76 -2.28 -4.85
CA ASN A 112 -20.64 -1.12 -5.75
C ASN A 112 -20.21 -1.50 -7.18
N ASP A 113 -19.96 -2.78 -7.46
CA ASP A 113 -19.62 -3.26 -8.80
C ASP A 113 -20.24 -4.63 -9.08
N TRP A 114 -20.25 -5.03 -10.36
CA TRP A 114 -20.84 -6.30 -10.80
C TRP A 114 -20.12 -7.51 -10.18
N TYR A 115 -18.80 -7.42 -9.95
CA TYR A 115 -18.01 -8.51 -9.41
C TYR A 115 -18.34 -8.76 -7.93
N ALA A 116 -18.51 -7.71 -7.15
CA ALA A 116 -19.03 -7.75 -5.78
C ALA A 116 -20.46 -8.30 -5.76
N TYR A 117 -21.31 -7.92 -6.72
CA TYR A 117 -22.69 -8.41 -6.78
C TYR A 117 -22.78 -9.91 -7.06
N PHE A 118 -22.05 -10.41 -8.05
CA PHE A 118 -22.21 -11.79 -8.54
C PHE A 118 -21.25 -12.81 -7.93
N ILE A 119 -20.08 -12.38 -7.42
CA ILE A 119 -18.98 -13.30 -7.09
C ILE A 119 -18.51 -13.11 -5.66
N ALA A 120 -18.16 -11.88 -5.29
CA ALA A 120 -17.35 -11.64 -4.09
C ALA A 120 -18.10 -11.16 -2.85
N GLY A 121 -19.37 -10.78 -2.98
CA GLY A 121 -20.13 -10.14 -1.91
C GLY A 121 -19.65 -8.72 -1.57
N PRO A 122 -20.18 -8.11 -0.49
CA PRO A 122 -19.90 -6.72 -0.11
C PRO A 122 -18.41 -6.45 0.18
N ARG A 123 -17.88 -5.34 -0.35
CA ARG A 123 -16.46 -4.93 -0.24
C ARG A 123 -16.32 -3.54 0.35
N VAL A 124 -15.16 -3.30 0.97
CA VAL A 124 -14.72 -1.96 1.37
C VAL A 124 -14.14 -1.26 0.14
N TYR A 125 -14.59 -0.03 -0.12
CA TYR A 125 -14.07 0.81 -1.20
C TYR A 125 -13.42 2.05 -0.62
N ILE A 126 -12.37 2.51 -1.28
CA ILE A 126 -11.56 3.65 -0.87
C ILE A 126 -11.53 4.61 -2.05
N VAL A 127 -11.82 5.88 -1.78
CA VAL A 127 -11.80 6.96 -2.76
C VAL A 127 -10.65 7.91 -2.47
N PHE A 128 -9.88 8.21 -3.51
CA PHE A 128 -8.80 9.19 -3.47
C PHE A 128 -8.62 9.80 -4.85
N GLY A 129 -8.55 11.13 -4.91
CA GLY A 129 -8.54 11.86 -6.19
C GLY A 129 -9.72 11.46 -7.08
N ASP A 130 -9.41 11.08 -8.33
CA ASP A 130 -10.39 10.63 -9.33
C ASP A 130 -10.60 9.11 -9.32
N TYR A 131 -10.16 8.38 -8.28
CA TYR A 131 -10.18 6.92 -8.26
C TYR A 131 -11.06 6.36 -7.14
N LYS A 132 -11.71 5.23 -7.42
CA LYS A 132 -12.45 4.42 -6.45
C LYS A 132 -12.02 2.97 -6.59
N LEU A 133 -11.33 2.45 -5.59
CA LEU A 133 -10.82 1.08 -5.59
C LEU A 133 -11.47 0.29 -4.47
N SER A 134 -11.85 -0.96 -4.74
CA SER A 134 -12.04 -1.95 -3.68
C SER A 134 -10.70 -2.25 -3.00
N MET A 135 -10.73 -2.74 -1.75
CA MET A 135 -9.48 -3.08 -1.06
C MET A 135 -8.63 -4.11 -1.83
N MET A 136 -9.24 -5.04 -2.56
CA MET A 136 -8.48 -6.00 -3.38
C MET A 136 -7.76 -5.33 -4.55
N GLU A 137 -8.43 -4.40 -5.25
CA GLU A 137 -7.79 -3.62 -6.31
C GLU A 137 -6.65 -2.78 -5.74
N LEU A 138 -6.83 -2.18 -4.56
CA LEU A 138 -5.78 -1.46 -3.86
C LEU A 138 -4.57 -2.37 -3.54
N ILE A 139 -4.81 -3.56 -2.98
CA ILE A 139 -3.77 -4.55 -2.69
C ILE A 139 -2.98 -4.91 -3.95
N HIS A 140 -3.67 -5.21 -5.06
CA HIS A 140 -3.04 -5.56 -6.33
C HIS A 140 -2.18 -4.40 -6.88
N GLN A 141 -2.68 -3.16 -6.84
CA GLN A 141 -1.91 -1.99 -7.27
C GLN A 141 -0.65 -1.81 -6.41
N VAL A 142 -0.79 -1.89 -5.09
CA VAL A 142 0.33 -1.77 -4.14
C VAL A 142 1.39 -2.84 -4.40
N LEU A 143 0.98 -4.11 -4.55
CA LEU A 143 1.89 -5.20 -4.89
C LEU A 143 2.58 -4.97 -6.24
N GLY A 144 1.84 -4.52 -7.25
CA GLY A 144 2.38 -4.21 -8.57
C GLY A 144 3.47 -3.14 -8.50
N TYR A 145 3.23 -2.07 -7.74
CA TYR A 145 4.22 -0.99 -7.56
C TYR A 145 5.47 -1.48 -6.82
N PHE A 146 5.31 -2.22 -5.73
CA PHE A 146 6.47 -2.74 -5.02
C PHE A 146 7.23 -3.78 -5.84
N LYS A 147 6.53 -4.66 -6.56
CA LYS A 147 7.17 -5.58 -7.51
C LYS A 147 8.01 -4.82 -8.53
N TRP A 148 7.47 -3.75 -9.13
CA TRP A 148 8.25 -2.94 -10.07
C TRP A 148 9.44 -2.24 -9.40
N ILE A 149 9.26 -1.68 -8.20
CA ILE A 149 10.32 -1.00 -7.44
C ILE A 149 11.49 -1.96 -7.12
N PHE A 150 11.20 -3.19 -6.69
CA PHE A 150 12.20 -4.15 -6.22
C PHE A 150 12.71 -5.12 -7.29
N GLU A 151 11.87 -5.53 -8.24
CA GLU A 151 12.16 -6.59 -9.21
C GLU A 151 12.15 -6.12 -10.67
N GLY A 152 11.63 -4.92 -10.95
CA GLY A 152 11.54 -4.42 -12.32
C GLY A 152 12.92 -4.26 -12.96
N GLY A 153 13.13 -4.83 -14.15
CA GLY A 153 14.36 -4.58 -14.92
C GLY A 153 14.37 -3.20 -15.59
N ASP A 154 13.19 -2.66 -15.89
CA ASP A 154 13.04 -1.40 -16.62
C ASP A 154 12.79 -0.20 -15.70
N ILE A 155 13.28 0.97 -16.13
CA ILE A 155 13.07 2.27 -15.46
C ILE A 155 11.62 2.76 -15.65
N ALA A 156 10.92 2.31 -16.68
CA ALA A 156 9.54 2.72 -16.93
C ALA A 156 8.55 1.85 -16.15
N LEU A 157 7.52 2.48 -15.58
CA LEU A 157 6.43 1.76 -14.92
C LEU A 157 5.63 0.95 -15.95
N PRO A 158 5.36 -0.35 -15.72
CA PRO A 158 4.63 -1.20 -16.67
C PRO A 158 3.28 -0.58 -17.06
N LEU A 159 3.04 -0.51 -18.38
CA LEU A 159 1.81 0.07 -18.92
C LEU A 159 0.55 -0.65 -18.43
N GLU A 160 0.64 -1.96 -18.23
CA GLU A 160 -0.47 -2.76 -17.71
C GLU A 160 -0.90 -2.32 -16.32
N LEU A 161 0.05 -2.01 -15.44
CA LEU A 161 -0.26 -1.55 -14.09
C LEU A 161 -0.95 -0.17 -14.10
N GLN A 162 -0.53 0.69 -15.03
CA GLN A 162 -1.20 1.98 -15.25
C GLN A 162 -2.63 1.79 -15.76
N ARG A 163 -2.83 0.91 -16.76
CA ARG A 163 -4.15 0.60 -17.31
C ARG A 163 -5.10 0.06 -16.26
N GLN A 164 -4.63 -0.83 -15.39
CA GLN A 164 -5.44 -1.38 -14.30
C GLN A 164 -5.92 -0.30 -13.33
N LEU A 165 -5.09 0.71 -13.04
CA LEU A 165 -5.52 1.83 -12.20
C LEU A 165 -6.54 2.71 -12.93
N GLU A 166 -6.34 2.96 -14.22
CA GLU A 166 -7.27 3.76 -15.04
C GLU A 166 -8.66 3.14 -15.15
N LEU A 167 -8.77 1.80 -15.12
CA LEU A 167 -10.08 1.11 -15.05
C LEU A 167 -10.86 1.43 -13.77
N CYS A 168 -10.17 1.85 -12.71
CA CYS A 168 -10.75 2.24 -11.43
C CYS A 168 -11.05 3.74 -11.33
N ARG A 169 -10.87 4.50 -12.42
CA ARG A 169 -11.17 5.93 -12.45
C ARG A 169 -12.68 6.17 -12.43
N ILE A 170 -13.12 7.10 -11.60
CA ILE A 170 -14.52 7.53 -11.49
C ILE A 170 -14.91 8.23 -12.80
N PRO A 171 -16.01 7.83 -13.46
CA PRO A 171 -16.48 8.50 -14.67
C PRO A 171 -16.77 9.98 -14.42
N LYS A 172 -16.25 10.86 -15.28
CA LYS A 172 -16.61 12.29 -15.25
C LYS A 172 -18.01 12.43 -15.85
N THR A 173 -18.98 12.82 -15.02
CA THR A 173 -20.34 13.21 -15.44
C THR A 173 -20.35 14.58 -16.09
#